data_AF-A0A9R0Q0K9-F1
#
_entry.id   AF-A0A9R0Q0K9-F1
#
_cell.length_a   1.000
_cell.length_b   1.000
_cell.length_c   1.000
_cell.angle_alpha   90.00
_cell.angle_beta   90.00
_cell.angle_gamma   90.00
#
_symmetry.space_group_name_H-M   'P 1'
#
loop_
_entity.id
_entity.type
_entity.pdbx_description
1 polymer ?
#
loop_
_entity_poly.entity_id
_entity_poly.type
_entity_poly.pdbx_seq_one_letter_code
_entity_poly.pdbx_strand_id
1 'polypeptide(L)'
;MRALAAAAATAVVAAPTPARLLVSARRAAPRLGHCRASPFARSLRSACYASTTMGDETSTSASGSAQEPAAPAMQGAGSVKQQISNLAALSLRATVPEVDVEPIVEVCTGKFGDYQCNNAMGLWSKVKGSGTSFKNPNAIGQAIAKNLPACDVIESASVAGPGFVNIVLSKSWVAKRIQDMLVNGIKTWAPILPVKRVVLDFSSPNIAKEMHVGHLRSTIIGDTLARMFEFSNVEVLRRNHVGDWGTQFGMLIEFLFEKFPNWEELGSQAIGDLQVFYKASKQRFDEDAEFKDRAQQAVVRLQGGEEKYRAAWKKICEISRNEFDQVYKLLDVQLEEKVMLLFLLICKVCSIKYRRNVAAT
;
A
#
# COMPACT_ATOMS: atom_id res chain seq x y z
N MET A 1 40.87 1.62 13.81
CA MET A 1 39.54 1.54 13.15
C MET A 1 39.42 2.55 12.01
N ARG A 2 40.17 2.35 10.91
CA ARG A 2 40.05 3.15 9.67
C ARG A 2 40.59 2.42 8.42
N ALA A 3 40.59 1.07 8.44
CA ALA A 3 41.23 0.26 7.39
C ALA A 3 40.37 -0.92 6.88
N LEU A 4 39.06 -0.93 7.12
CA LEU A 4 38.16 -2.00 6.66
C LEU A 4 37.02 -1.54 5.74
N ALA A 5 36.95 -0.25 5.42
CA ALA A 5 35.91 0.31 4.53
C ALA A 5 36.36 0.46 3.05
N ALA A 6 37.62 0.12 2.71
CA ALA A 6 38.18 0.33 1.38
C ALA A 6 38.17 -0.92 0.47
N ALA A 7 37.69 -2.07 0.95
CA ALA A 7 37.74 -3.33 0.19
C ALA A 7 36.41 -3.72 -0.50
N ALA A 8 35.34 -2.93 -0.36
CA ALA A 8 34.02 -3.25 -0.93
C ALA A 8 33.66 -2.43 -2.19
N ALA A 9 34.57 -1.58 -2.70
CA ALA A 9 34.27 -0.65 -3.80
C ALA A 9 34.89 -1.04 -5.16
N THR A 10 35.51 -2.21 -5.30
CA THR A 10 36.31 -2.55 -6.51
C THR A 10 35.96 -3.91 -7.12
N ALA A 11 34.67 -4.24 -7.23
CA ALA A 11 34.25 -5.48 -7.92
C ALA A 11 32.81 -5.44 -8.49
N VAL A 12 32.45 -4.42 -9.28
CA VAL A 12 31.32 -4.53 -10.24
C VAL A 12 31.61 -3.69 -11.49
N VAL A 13 32.51 -4.17 -12.35
CA VAL A 13 32.59 -3.76 -13.75
C VAL A 13 32.75 -5.04 -14.58
N ALA A 14 32.00 -5.11 -15.68
CA ALA A 14 31.96 -6.14 -16.72
C ALA A 14 30.98 -7.31 -16.51
N ALA A 15 29.74 -7.12 -16.96
CA ALA A 15 28.90 -8.20 -17.48
C ALA A 15 28.49 -7.86 -18.94
N PRO A 16 28.55 -8.80 -19.88
CA PRO A 16 28.38 -8.54 -21.31
C PRO A 16 26.90 -8.44 -21.70
N THR A 17 26.65 -7.59 -22.70
CA THR A 17 25.37 -7.40 -23.41
C THR A 17 24.88 -8.70 -24.06
N PRO A 18 23.63 -9.15 -23.86
CA PRO A 18 23.06 -10.21 -24.68
C PRO A 18 22.43 -9.65 -25.94
N ALA A 19 22.73 -10.31 -27.05
CA ALA A 19 22.34 -9.98 -28.42
C ALA A 19 20.83 -10.01 -28.66
N ARG A 20 20.40 -9.14 -29.59
CA ARG A 20 19.07 -9.13 -30.23
C ARG A 20 18.76 -10.49 -30.86
N LEU A 21 17.69 -11.14 -30.42
CA LEU A 21 17.01 -12.21 -31.15
C LEU A 21 15.63 -11.71 -31.58
N LEU A 22 15.51 -11.45 -32.88
CA LEU A 22 14.27 -11.17 -33.58
C LEU A 22 13.45 -12.46 -33.69
N VAL A 23 12.28 -12.52 -33.06
CA VAL A 23 11.25 -13.52 -33.35
C VAL A 23 9.95 -12.80 -33.65
N SER A 24 9.50 -12.92 -34.90
CA SER A 24 8.20 -12.43 -35.37
C SER A 24 7.08 -13.31 -34.84
N ALA A 25 6.09 -12.71 -34.19
CA ALA A 25 4.80 -13.35 -33.95
C ALA A 25 3.67 -12.36 -34.27
N ARG A 26 3.12 -12.48 -35.48
CA ARG A 26 1.80 -11.96 -35.82
C ARG A 26 0.76 -12.78 -35.05
N ARG A 27 -0.11 -12.13 -34.28
CA ARG A 27 -1.51 -12.59 -34.08
C ARG A 27 -2.39 -11.46 -33.53
N ALA A 28 -3.59 -11.44 -34.05
CA ALA A 28 -4.55 -10.35 -34.03
C ALA A 28 -5.28 -10.21 -32.68
N ALA A 29 -5.54 -8.96 -32.27
CA ALA A 29 -6.45 -8.62 -31.18
C ALA A 29 -7.87 -8.43 -31.75
N PRO A 30 -8.93 -9.05 -31.18
CA PRO A 30 -10.30 -8.73 -31.55
C PRO A 30 -10.80 -7.45 -30.88
N ARG A 31 -11.75 -6.82 -31.59
CA ARG A 31 -12.28 -5.47 -31.37
C ARG A 31 -13.19 -5.35 -30.14
N LEU A 32 -13.12 -4.16 -29.54
CA LEU A 32 -14.01 -3.59 -28.52
C LEU A 32 -15.48 -3.60 -28.97
N GLY A 33 -16.35 -4.19 -28.13
CA GLY A 33 -17.81 -4.00 -28.18
C GLY A 33 -18.22 -2.78 -27.35
N HIS A 34 -19.02 -1.91 -27.95
CA HIS A 34 -19.61 -0.72 -27.34
C HIS A 34 -20.77 -1.08 -26.40
N CYS A 35 -20.78 -0.50 -25.19
CA CYS A 35 -22.01 -0.26 -24.44
C CYS A 35 -22.00 1.19 -23.92
N ARG A 36 -22.89 2.02 -24.48
CA ARG A 36 -23.25 3.35 -23.98
C ARG A 36 -24.33 3.21 -22.90
N ALA A 37 -24.17 3.91 -21.78
CA ALA A 37 -25.30 4.45 -21.00
C ALA A 37 -24.83 5.61 -20.07
N SER A 38 -25.16 6.83 -20.53
CA SER A 38 -25.58 8.08 -19.86
C SER A 38 -25.15 8.48 -18.43
N PRO A 39 -24.98 9.79 -18.14
CA PRO A 39 -24.39 10.31 -16.91
C PRO A 39 -25.45 10.63 -15.83
N PHE A 40 -25.18 10.24 -14.59
CA PHE A 40 -25.90 10.74 -13.42
C PHE A 40 -25.10 11.88 -12.79
N ALA A 41 -25.56 13.12 -13.04
CA ALA A 41 -25.12 14.30 -12.33
C ALA A 41 -25.57 14.22 -10.86
N ARG A 42 -24.62 14.36 -9.92
CA ARG A 42 -24.95 14.62 -8.51
C ARG A 42 -24.65 16.08 -8.18
N SER A 43 -25.72 16.86 -8.20
CA SER A 43 -25.84 18.15 -7.53
C SER A 43 -25.79 17.91 -6.01
N LEU A 44 -24.78 18.46 -5.33
CA LEU A 44 -24.80 18.61 -3.87
C LEU A 44 -25.33 20.01 -3.56
N ARG A 45 -26.65 20.10 -3.33
CA ARG A 45 -27.25 21.26 -2.66
C ARG A 45 -27.01 21.12 -1.17
N SER A 46 -26.35 22.12 -0.59
CA SER A 46 -26.29 22.33 0.86
C SER A 46 -27.68 22.73 1.35
N ALA A 47 -28.23 21.98 2.31
CA ALA A 47 -29.47 22.33 2.99
C ALA A 47 -29.11 23.09 4.27
N CYS A 48 -29.38 24.40 4.28
CA CYS A 48 -29.43 25.19 5.51
C CYS A 48 -30.68 24.78 6.30
N TYR A 49 -30.50 24.39 7.56
CA TYR A 49 -31.58 24.39 8.54
C TYR A 49 -31.30 25.50 9.55
N ALA A 50 -32.17 26.50 9.55
CA ALA A 50 -32.30 27.48 10.62
C ALA A 50 -33.31 26.93 11.65
N SER A 51 -32.99 27.08 12.93
CA SER A 51 -34.00 27.15 13.98
C SER A 51 -33.52 28.06 15.11
N THR A 52 -34.33 29.09 15.30
CA THR A 52 -34.31 30.16 16.27
C THR A 52 -34.53 29.65 17.69
N THR A 53 -33.81 30.19 18.67
CA THR A 53 -34.35 30.45 20.02
C THR A 53 -33.71 31.71 20.61
N MET A 54 -34.56 32.50 21.28
CA MET A 54 -34.33 33.83 21.86
C MET A 54 -33.66 33.82 23.24
N GLY A 55 -33.15 35.00 23.63
CA GLY A 55 -32.71 35.40 24.98
C GLY A 55 -31.18 35.58 25.02
N ASP A 56 -30.57 36.68 25.44
CA ASP A 56 -31.00 37.74 26.36
C ASP A 56 -30.11 38.99 26.16
N GLU A 57 -30.57 40.15 26.61
CA GLU A 57 -29.91 41.45 26.47
C GLU A 57 -28.71 41.60 27.41
N THR A 58 -27.62 42.20 26.94
CA THR A 58 -26.88 43.21 27.72
C THR A 58 -25.91 44.00 26.83
N SER A 59 -26.10 45.32 26.86
CA SER A 59 -25.33 46.35 26.17
C SER A 59 -23.95 46.55 26.80
N THR A 60 -22.89 46.59 25.99
CA THR A 60 -21.76 47.49 26.26
C THR A 60 -21.04 47.86 24.95
N SER A 61 -20.95 49.15 24.70
CA SER A 61 -20.26 49.80 23.59
C SER A 61 -18.73 49.74 23.77
N ALA A 62 -17.99 49.32 22.74
CA ALA A 62 -16.57 49.67 22.60
C ALA A 62 -16.15 49.70 21.12
N SER A 63 -15.77 50.88 20.68
CA SER A 63 -15.11 51.19 19.41
C SER A 63 -13.71 50.57 19.33
N GLY A 64 -13.38 49.86 18.25
CA GLY A 64 -12.04 49.36 17.99
C GLY A 64 -11.83 49.09 16.50
N SER A 65 -10.84 49.76 15.93
CA SER A 65 -10.43 49.74 14.52
C SER A 65 -10.28 48.34 13.91
N ALA A 66 -10.87 48.13 12.74
CA ALA A 66 -10.73 46.92 11.94
C ALA A 66 -9.28 46.74 11.46
N GLN A 67 -8.61 45.74 12.01
CA GLN A 67 -7.41 45.15 11.43
C GLN A 67 -7.86 43.98 10.54
N GLU A 68 -7.53 44.03 9.25
CA GLU A 68 -7.76 42.94 8.32
C GLU A 68 -7.14 41.64 8.86
N PRO A 69 -7.87 40.53 8.91
CA PRO A 69 -7.30 39.27 9.35
C PRO A 69 -6.32 38.76 8.28
N ALA A 70 -5.06 38.63 8.70
CA ALA A 70 -4.03 37.91 7.95
C ALA A 70 -4.55 36.53 7.53
N ALA A 71 -4.26 36.15 6.28
CA ALA A 71 -4.65 34.87 5.70
C ALA A 71 -4.30 33.70 6.65
N PRO A 72 -5.17 32.68 6.77
CA PRO A 72 -4.96 31.60 7.72
C PRO A 72 -3.65 30.88 7.41
N ALA A 73 -2.77 30.82 8.40
CA ALA A 73 -1.52 30.09 8.32
C ALA A 73 -1.82 28.62 7.98
N MET A 74 -1.46 28.20 6.77
CA MET A 74 -1.45 26.80 6.32
C MET A 74 -0.37 26.02 7.09
N GLN A 75 -0.56 25.85 8.40
CA GLN A 75 0.27 24.96 9.20
C GLN A 75 -0.10 23.50 8.90
N GLY A 76 0.71 22.86 8.06
CA GLY A 76 1.23 21.53 8.39
C GLY A 76 0.55 20.27 7.83
N ALA A 77 -0.50 20.34 7.00
CA ALA A 77 -1.11 19.13 6.44
C ALA A 77 -0.55 18.77 5.05
N GLY A 78 0.34 17.76 4.98
CA GLY A 78 0.75 17.12 3.73
C GLY A 78 2.20 17.35 3.30
N SER A 79 2.62 16.63 2.24
CA SER A 79 3.98 16.69 1.69
C SER A 79 4.32 18.07 1.14
N VAL A 80 5.61 18.38 1.01
CA VAL A 80 6.08 19.65 0.40
C VAL A 80 5.51 19.81 -1.01
N LYS A 81 5.52 18.74 -1.81
CA LYS A 81 4.89 18.71 -3.14
C LYS A 81 3.40 19.08 -3.06
N GLN A 82 2.65 18.53 -2.09
CA GLN A 82 1.23 18.85 -1.91
C GLN A 82 1.01 20.32 -1.52
N GLN A 83 1.83 20.86 -0.61
CA GLN A 83 1.75 22.26 -0.21
C GLN A 83 1.98 23.19 -1.41
N ILE A 84 3.01 22.92 -2.22
CA ILE A 84 3.29 23.68 -3.45
C ILE A 84 2.17 23.50 -4.48
N SER A 85 1.65 22.30 -4.66
CA SER A 85 0.50 22.05 -5.55
C SER A 85 -0.73 22.86 -5.12
N ASN A 86 -1.00 22.97 -3.82
CA ASN A 86 -2.10 23.80 -3.32
C ASN A 86 -1.88 25.29 -3.62
N LEU A 87 -0.66 25.79 -3.43
CA LEU A 87 -0.31 27.18 -3.77
C LEU A 87 -0.40 27.44 -5.28
N ALA A 88 0.06 26.48 -6.10
CA ALA A 88 -0.05 26.53 -7.54
C ALA A 88 -1.52 26.52 -7.99
N ALA A 89 -2.39 25.71 -7.38
CA ALA A 89 -3.82 25.68 -7.68
C ALA A 89 -4.49 27.06 -7.44
N LEU A 90 -4.14 27.76 -6.36
CA LEU A 90 -4.62 29.11 -6.08
C LEU A 90 -4.17 30.09 -7.18
N SER A 91 -2.89 30.03 -7.56
CA SER A 91 -2.35 30.87 -8.64
C SER A 91 -3.00 30.58 -10.01
N LEU A 92 -3.26 29.31 -10.32
CA LEU A 92 -3.90 28.90 -11.57
C LEU A 92 -5.33 29.47 -11.66
N ARG A 93 -6.11 29.36 -10.58
CA ARG A 93 -7.46 29.93 -10.50
C ARG A 93 -7.46 31.45 -10.62
N ALA A 94 -6.46 32.13 -10.06
CA ALA A 94 -6.30 33.58 -10.22
C ALA A 94 -5.88 33.99 -11.63
N THR A 95 -5.11 33.15 -12.32
CA THR A 95 -4.56 33.45 -13.66
C THR A 95 -5.59 33.23 -14.77
N VAL A 96 -6.36 32.15 -14.70
CA VAL A 96 -7.43 31.83 -15.66
C VAL A 96 -8.66 31.30 -14.91
N PRO A 97 -9.53 32.18 -14.39
CA PRO A 97 -10.68 31.78 -13.58
C PRO A 97 -11.69 30.87 -14.31
N GLU A 98 -11.76 30.99 -15.64
CA GLU A 98 -12.74 30.27 -16.47
C GLU A 98 -12.37 28.80 -16.72
N VAL A 99 -11.11 28.42 -16.48
CA VAL A 99 -10.61 27.08 -16.80
C VAL A 99 -10.13 26.40 -15.53
N ASP A 100 -10.88 25.39 -15.09
CA ASP A 100 -10.44 24.52 -14.01
C ASP A 100 -9.36 23.55 -14.52
N VAL A 101 -8.17 23.63 -13.93
CA VAL A 101 -7.01 22.78 -14.27
C VAL A 101 -6.31 22.39 -12.98
N GLU A 102 -6.05 21.09 -12.84
CA GLU A 102 -5.27 20.57 -11.73
C GLU A 102 -3.80 21.02 -11.83
N PRO A 103 -3.15 21.38 -10.71
CA PRO A 103 -1.75 21.78 -10.68
C PRO A 103 -0.85 20.59 -11.05
N ILE A 104 0.02 20.79 -12.05
CA ILE A 104 1.05 19.85 -12.49
C ILE A 104 2.38 20.36 -11.95
N VAL A 105 2.67 19.97 -10.71
CA VAL A 105 3.94 20.28 -10.04
C VAL A 105 4.84 19.06 -10.07
N GLU A 106 6.10 19.23 -10.48
CA GLU A 106 7.12 18.19 -10.48
C GLU A 106 8.40 18.67 -9.80
N VAL A 107 9.26 17.75 -9.40
CA VAL A 107 10.60 18.08 -8.88
C VAL A 107 11.47 18.51 -10.06
N CYS A 108 12.18 19.63 -9.92
CA CYS A 108 13.09 20.12 -10.96
C CYS A 108 14.27 19.16 -11.14
N THR A 109 14.70 18.97 -12.39
CA THR A 109 15.97 18.32 -12.71
C THR A 109 17.01 19.38 -13.09
N GLY A 110 18.06 19.54 -12.26
CA GLY A 110 19.18 20.46 -12.54
C GLY A 110 19.13 21.80 -11.79
N LYS A 111 19.66 22.87 -12.40
CA LYS A 111 19.92 24.18 -11.74
C LYS A 111 18.75 25.17 -11.76
N PHE A 112 17.56 24.74 -12.15
CA PHE A 112 16.46 25.66 -12.47
C PHE A 112 15.56 26.01 -11.28
N GLY A 113 15.64 25.26 -10.17
CA GLY A 113 14.84 25.43 -8.96
C GLY A 113 14.68 24.11 -8.21
N ASP A 114 13.82 24.07 -7.19
CA ASP A 114 13.50 22.86 -6.44
C ASP A 114 12.27 22.14 -7.03
N TYR A 115 11.25 22.92 -7.41
CA TYR A 115 10.01 22.43 -8.01
C TYR A 115 9.66 23.21 -9.28
N GLN A 116 8.90 22.58 -10.17
CA GLN A 116 8.45 23.16 -11.43
C GLN A 116 6.94 22.99 -11.59
N CYS A 117 6.25 24.07 -11.96
CA CYS A 117 4.86 24.04 -12.39
C CYS A 117 4.78 24.10 -13.92
N ASN A 118 4.18 23.07 -14.52
CA ASN A 118 4.15 22.81 -15.97
C ASN A 118 2.82 23.17 -16.64
N ASN A 119 1.93 23.87 -15.92
CA ASN A 119 0.57 24.15 -16.36
C ASN A 119 0.47 25.15 -17.52
N ALA A 120 1.48 26.02 -17.74
CA ALA A 120 1.36 27.14 -18.67
C ALA A 120 1.07 26.71 -20.13
N MET A 121 1.71 25.63 -20.60
CA MET A 121 1.49 25.12 -21.97
C MET A 121 0.11 24.49 -22.15
N GLY A 122 -0.34 23.75 -21.13
CA GLY A 122 -1.67 23.13 -21.11
C GLY A 122 -2.77 24.17 -21.06
N LEU A 123 -2.59 25.21 -20.24
CA LEU A 123 -3.49 26.36 -20.17
C LEU A 123 -3.52 27.13 -21.51
N TRP A 124 -2.36 27.44 -22.08
CA TRP A 124 -2.27 28.12 -23.38
C TRP A 124 -3.08 27.41 -24.46
N SER A 125 -2.99 26.08 -24.52
CA SER A 125 -3.72 25.27 -25.50
C SER A 125 -5.24 25.37 -25.34
N LYS A 126 -5.75 25.65 -24.14
CA LYS A 126 -7.17 25.81 -23.83
C LYS A 126 -7.67 27.25 -24.01
N VAL A 127 -6.82 28.25 -23.78
CA VAL A 127 -7.22 29.67 -23.83
C VAL A 127 -6.87 30.38 -25.14
N LYS A 128 -6.05 29.77 -26.00
CA LYS A 128 -5.72 30.34 -27.30
C LYS A 128 -7.00 30.55 -28.14
N GLY A 129 -7.27 31.79 -28.50
CA GLY A 129 -8.48 32.16 -29.26
C GLY A 129 -9.70 32.55 -28.42
N SER A 130 -9.66 32.37 -27.11
CA SER A 130 -10.78 32.67 -26.19
C SER A 130 -10.84 34.13 -25.73
N GLY A 131 -10.14 35.06 -26.40
CA GLY A 131 -10.12 36.49 -26.05
C GLY A 131 -9.30 36.87 -24.81
N THR A 132 -8.55 35.94 -24.22
CA THR A 132 -7.66 36.25 -23.08
C THR A 132 -6.51 37.18 -23.49
N SER A 133 -6.02 38.00 -22.55
CA SER A 133 -4.92 38.97 -22.77
C SER A 133 -3.54 38.33 -23.03
N PHE A 134 -3.41 37.01 -22.84
CA PHE A 134 -2.16 36.29 -23.00
C PHE A 134 -1.80 36.08 -24.48
N LYS A 135 -0.55 36.39 -24.84
CA LYS A 135 -0.04 36.29 -26.23
C LYS A 135 0.75 35.01 -26.50
N ASN A 136 1.30 34.37 -25.46
CA ASN A 136 2.09 33.16 -25.57
C ASN A 136 2.07 32.37 -24.23
N PRO A 137 2.47 31.08 -24.21
CA PRO A 137 2.48 30.31 -22.96
C PRO A 137 3.47 30.87 -21.91
N ASN A 138 4.52 31.58 -22.34
CA ASN A 138 5.46 32.21 -21.42
C ASN A 138 4.78 33.31 -20.57
N ALA A 139 3.90 34.12 -21.18
CA ALA A 139 3.11 35.14 -20.50
C ALA A 139 2.15 34.54 -19.47
N ILE A 140 1.58 33.36 -19.76
CA ILE A 140 0.80 32.60 -18.77
C ILE A 140 1.70 32.15 -17.62
N GLY A 141 2.89 31.61 -17.91
CA GLY A 141 3.87 31.27 -16.89
C GLY A 141 4.24 32.46 -15.99
N GLN A 142 4.45 33.64 -16.57
CA GLN A 142 4.74 34.87 -15.83
C GLN A 142 3.57 35.29 -14.93
N ALA A 143 2.34 35.18 -15.43
CA ALA A 143 1.15 35.45 -14.65
C ALA A 143 0.96 34.45 -13.49
N ILE A 144 1.20 33.15 -13.74
CA ILE A 144 1.20 32.13 -12.69
C ILE A 144 2.26 32.45 -11.62
N ALA A 145 3.49 32.77 -12.02
CA ALA A 145 4.56 33.12 -11.09
C ALA A 145 4.20 34.37 -10.26
N LYS A 146 3.59 35.39 -10.88
CA LYS A 146 3.16 36.63 -10.22
C LYS A 146 1.97 36.42 -9.28
N ASN A 147 1.04 35.54 -9.63
CA ASN A 147 -0.17 35.26 -8.87
C ASN A 147 0.03 34.19 -7.79
N LEU A 148 1.26 33.70 -7.57
CA LEU A 148 1.56 32.86 -6.43
C LEU A 148 1.32 33.68 -5.14
N PRO A 149 0.53 33.16 -4.19
CA PRO A 149 0.27 33.88 -2.94
C PRO A 149 1.56 34.03 -2.13
N ALA A 150 1.70 35.16 -1.46
CA ALA A 150 2.80 35.39 -0.54
C ALA A 150 2.77 34.31 0.57
N CYS A 151 3.88 33.61 0.75
CA CYS A 151 4.02 32.56 1.75
C CYS A 151 5.48 32.37 2.15
N ASP A 152 5.70 31.86 3.36
CA ASP A 152 7.05 31.60 3.88
C ASP A 152 7.77 30.45 3.15
N VAL A 153 7.02 29.63 2.41
CA VAL A 153 7.52 28.40 1.78
C VAL A 153 8.37 28.70 0.54
N ILE A 154 7.98 29.71 -0.25
CA ILE A 154 8.59 30.01 -1.55
C ILE A 154 9.52 31.22 -1.41
N GLU A 155 10.80 31.04 -1.75
CA GLU A 155 11.79 32.14 -1.81
C GLU A 155 11.61 32.98 -3.07
N SER A 156 11.47 32.30 -4.22
CA SER A 156 11.29 32.95 -5.51
C SER A 156 10.63 32.00 -6.51
N ALA A 157 9.97 32.58 -7.50
CA ALA A 157 9.45 31.88 -8.67
C ALA A 157 9.97 32.56 -9.93
N SER A 158 10.52 31.78 -10.86
CA SER A 158 11.06 32.26 -12.13
C SER A 158 10.49 31.48 -13.30
N VAL A 159 10.38 32.11 -14.47
CA VAL A 159 9.85 31.45 -15.67
C VAL A 159 10.99 31.12 -16.61
N ALA A 160 11.06 29.87 -17.06
CA ALA A 160 12.04 29.41 -18.02
C ALA A 160 11.38 28.85 -19.30
N GLY A 161 12.09 29.02 -20.42
CA GLY A 161 11.70 28.46 -21.71
C GLY A 161 10.27 28.84 -22.14
N PRO A 162 9.45 27.87 -22.59
CA PRO A 162 8.13 28.13 -23.14
C PRO A 162 7.07 28.57 -22.11
N GLY A 163 7.38 28.54 -20.81
CA GLY A 163 6.45 28.91 -19.73
C GLY A 163 6.54 28.03 -18.48
N PHE A 164 7.66 27.32 -18.27
CA PHE A 164 7.85 26.55 -17.06
C PHE A 164 8.07 27.46 -15.87
N VAL A 165 7.27 27.33 -14.83
CA VAL A 165 7.42 28.14 -13.61
C VAL A 165 8.25 27.37 -12.61
N ASN A 166 9.52 27.72 -12.47
CA ASN A 166 10.42 27.13 -11.50
C ASN A 166 10.26 27.85 -10.15
N ILE A 167 10.22 27.07 -9.08
CA ILE A 167 9.97 27.49 -7.71
C ILE A 167 11.19 27.11 -6.88
N VAL A 168 11.75 28.09 -6.17
CA VAL A 168 12.83 27.91 -5.19
C VAL A 168 12.23 28.00 -3.79
N LEU A 169 12.51 27.02 -2.95
CA LEU A 169 12.07 26.99 -1.56
C LEU A 169 12.88 27.95 -0.70
N SER A 170 12.22 28.56 0.27
CA SER A 170 12.86 29.40 1.27
C SER A 170 13.84 28.61 2.13
N LYS A 171 15.11 29.02 2.11
CA LYS A 171 16.16 28.43 2.95
C LYS A 171 15.83 28.51 4.44
N SER A 172 15.26 29.63 4.89
CA SER A 172 14.88 29.81 6.30
C SER A 172 13.73 28.87 6.69
N TRP A 173 12.78 28.66 5.79
CA TRP A 173 11.70 27.70 5.98
C TRP A 173 12.19 26.26 6.02
N VAL A 174 13.09 25.86 5.11
CA VAL A 174 13.71 24.53 5.11
C VAL A 174 14.51 24.31 6.39
N ALA A 175 15.32 25.29 6.82
CA ALA A 175 16.08 25.21 8.06
C ALA A 175 15.17 25.04 9.29
N LYS A 176 14.09 25.81 9.36
CA LYS A 176 13.09 25.69 10.43
C LYS A 176 12.43 24.31 10.44
N ARG A 177 12.07 23.77 9.27
CA ARG A 177 11.52 22.41 9.16
C ARG A 177 12.49 21.35 9.65
N ILE A 178 13.76 21.43 9.28
CA ILE A 178 14.80 20.49 9.77
C ILE A 178 14.94 20.61 11.29
N GLN A 179 14.97 21.82 11.84
CA GLN A 179 14.99 22.06 13.27
C GLN A 179 13.77 21.44 13.96
N ASP A 180 12.57 21.65 13.45
CA ASP A 180 11.33 21.08 13.97
C ASP A 180 11.39 19.54 13.97
N MET A 181 11.97 18.92 12.93
CA MET A 181 12.18 17.47 12.86
C MET A 181 13.16 16.97 13.93
N LEU A 182 14.23 17.71 14.20
CA LEU A 182 15.22 17.35 15.23
C LEU A 182 14.68 17.51 16.65
N VAL A 183 13.85 18.53 16.90
CA VAL A 183 13.27 18.82 18.22
C VAL A 183 12.08 17.91 18.53
N ASN A 184 11.14 17.77 17.59
CA ASN A 184 9.88 17.04 17.81
C ASN A 184 9.94 15.58 17.33
N GLY A 185 11.03 15.19 16.66
CA GLY A 185 11.22 13.85 16.10
C GLY A 185 10.49 13.61 14.78
N ILE A 186 10.96 12.59 14.04
CA ILE A 186 10.47 12.25 12.70
C ILE A 186 9.01 11.75 12.68
N LYS A 187 8.46 11.30 13.82
CA LYS A 187 7.08 10.80 13.89
C LYS A 187 6.04 11.87 13.56
N THR A 188 6.34 13.14 13.81
CA THR A 188 5.48 14.27 13.43
C THR A 188 5.38 14.49 11.91
N TRP A 189 6.26 13.85 11.13
CA TRP A 189 6.30 13.92 9.67
C TRP A 189 5.54 12.77 8.99
N ALA A 190 5.01 11.85 9.77
CA ALA A 190 4.18 10.78 9.27
C ALA A 190 2.99 11.34 8.47
N PRO A 191 2.72 10.82 7.26
CA PRO A 191 1.59 11.29 6.48
C PRO A 191 0.28 10.92 7.18
N ILE A 192 -0.66 11.86 7.23
CA ILE A 192 -2.00 11.61 7.73
C ILE A 192 -2.81 10.99 6.59
N LEU A 193 -3.13 9.70 6.73
CA LEU A 193 -3.93 8.98 5.76
C LEU A 193 -5.41 9.04 6.15
N PRO A 194 -6.35 9.10 5.18
CA PRO A 194 -7.79 9.06 5.47
C PRO A 194 -8.29 7.68 5.92
N VAL A 195 -7.39 6.70 6.02
CA VAL A 195 -7.69 5.31 6.36
C VAL A 195 -7.36 5.07 7.83
N LYS A 196 -8.31 4.50 8.58
CA LYS A 196 -8.12 4.20 10.01
C LYS A 196 -7.50 2.83 10.26
N ARG A 197 -7.80 1.84 9.40
CA ARG A 197 -7.39 0.45 9.58
C ARG A 197 -7.06 -0.22 8.25
N VAL A 198 -5.97 -0.98 8.21
CA VAL A 198 -5.55 -1.78 7.06
C VAL A 198 -5.30 -3.22 7.50
N VAL A 199 -5.73 -4.17 6.69
CA VAL A 199 -5.40 -5.59 6.85
C VAL A 199 -4.38 -5.95 5.80
N LEU A 200 -3.23 -6.48 6.23
CA LEU A 200 -2.18 -6.95 5.32
C LEU A 200 -2.03 -8.45 5.46
N ASP A 201 -2.28 -9.16 4.38
CA ASP A 201 -2.07 -10.59 4.27
C ASP A 201 -0.76 -10.87 3.53
N PHE A 202 0.19 -11.50 4.21
CA PHE A 202 1.52 -11.72 3.66
C PHE A 202 2.24 -12.92 4.29
N SER A 203 3.37 -13.30 3.68
CA SER A 203 4.12 -14.52 3.95
C SER A 203 3.43 -15.81 3.50
N SER A 204 2.34 -16.19 4.17
CA SER A 204 1.43 -17.30 3.83
C SER A 204 2.14 -18.58 3.35
N PRO A 205 3.08 -19.16 4.13
CA PRO A 205 3.72 -20.42 3.78
C PRO A 205 2.73 -21.59 3.92
N ASN A 206 3.05 -22.72 3.29
CA ASN A 206 2.27 -23.95 3.42
C ASN A 206 2.89 -24.86 4.48
N ILE A 207 2.08 -25.38 5.40
CA ILE A 207 2.53 -26.36 6.40
C ILE A 207 3.09 -27.60 5.70
N ALA A 208 4.13 -28.18 6.29
CA ALA A 208 4.85 -29.35 5.78
C ALA A 208 5.50 -29.16 4.38
N LYS A 209 5.73 -27.91 3.97
CA LYS A 209 6.52 -27.57 2.80
C LYS A 209 7.55 -26.49 3.16
N GLU A 210 8.68 -26.54 2.48
CA GLU A 210 9.73 -25.53 2.65
C GLU A 210 9.25 -24.14 2.23
N MET A 211 9.64 -23.15 3.03
CA MET A 211 9.46 -21.75 2.69
C MET A 211 10.44 -21.35 1.58
N HIS A 212 9.96 -21.22 0.35
CA HIS A 212 10.77 -20.74 -0.78
C HIS A 212 10.86 -19.20 -0.88
N VAL A 213 11.75 -18.70 -1.75
CA VAL A 213 11.99 -17.27 -2.01
C VAL A 213 10.73 -16.45 -2.36
N GLY A 214 9.72 -17.08 -2.96
CA GLY A 214 8.41 -16.44 -3.19
C GLY A 214 7.71 -15.99 -1.89
N HIS A 215 7.72 -16.83 -0.85
CA HIS A 215 7.17 -16.46 0.46
C HIS A 215 8.03 -15.38 1.11
N LEU A 216 9.36 -15.47 1.00
CA LEU A 216 10.28 -14.45 1.54
C LEU A 216 10.03 -13.07 0.93
N ARG A 217 9.85 -12.99 -0.40
CA ARG A 217 9.48 -11.76 -1.09
C ARG A 217 8.18 -11.18 -0.52
N SER A 218 7.16 -12.01 -0.35
CA SER A 218 5.88 -11.61 0.25
C SER A 218 6.09 -11.10 1.69
N THR A 219 6.88 -11.82 2.49
CA THR A 219 7.22 -11.46 3.87
C THR A 219 7.84 -10.05 3.96
N ILE A 220 8.87 -9.78 3.17
CA ILE A 220 9.60 -8.51 3.22
C ILE A 220 8.72 -7.35 2.75
N ILE A 221 8.00 -7.52 1.64
CA ILE A 221 7.14 -6.47 1.09
C ILE A 221 5.98 -6.18 2.06
N GLY A 222 5.33 -7.22 2.57
CA GLY A 222 4.22 -7.09 3.50
C GLY A 222 4.62 -6.41 4.80
N ASP A 223 5.75 -6.81 5.40
CA ASP A 223 6.25 -6.18 6.63
C ASP A 223 6.66 -4.72 6.41
N THR A 224 7.31 -4.41 5.26
CA THR A 224 7.66 -3.03 4.91
C THR A 224 6.41 -2.15 4.80
N LEU A 225 5.36 -2.64 4.13
CA LEU A 225 4.09 -1.93 4.03
C LEU A 225 3.43 -1.77 5.39
N ALA A 226 3.46 -2.81 6.24
CA ALA A 226 2.92 -2.74 7.59
C ALA A 226 3.58 -1.63 8.41
N ARG A 227 4.91 -1.60 8.42
CA ARG A 227 5.70 -0.56 9.10
C ARG A 227 5.43 0.84 8.53
N MET A 228 5.23 0.99 7.22
CA MET A 228 4.87 2.27 6.60
C MET A 228 3.48 2.79 7.04
N PHE A 229 2.49 1.90 7.13
CA PHE A 229 1.16 2.24 7.61
C PHE A 229 1.15 2.54 9.12
N GLU A 230 1.87 1.75 9.92
CA GLU A 230 2.05 1.98 11.35
C GLU A 230 2.76 3.32 11.62
N PHE A 231 3.79 3.64 10.83
CA PHE A 231 4.44 4.94 10.87
C PHE A 231 3.45 6.08 10.61
N SER A 232 2.46 5.84 9.73
CA SER A 232 1.36 6.77 9.41
C SER A 232 0.21 6.76 10.43
N ASN A 233 0.41 6.17 11.62
CA ASN A 233 -0.59 6.00 12.68
C ASN A 233 -1.87 5.28 12.24
N VAL A 234 -1.78 4.40 11.25
CA VAL A 234 -2.89 3.54 10.81
C VAL A 234 -2.86 2.25 11.63
N GLU A 235 -4.03 1.77 12.06
CA GLU A 235 -4.13 0.46 12.71
C GLU A 235 -3.87 -0.65 11.68
N VAL A 236 -2.80 -1.43 11.86
CA VAL A 236 -2.42 -2.51 10.94
C VAL A 236 -2.69 -3.87 11.55
N LEU A 237 -3.49 -4.67 10.85
CA LEU A 237 -3.71 -6.07 11.17
C LEU A 237 -2.84 -6.92 10.24
N ARG A 238 -1.71 -7.39 10.76
CA ARG A 238 -0.78 -8.26 10.05
C ARG A 238 -1.30 -9.69 10.09
N ARG A 239 -1.61 -10.30 8.95
CA ARG A 239 -2.25 -11.60 8.84
C ARG A 239 -1.35 -12.55 8.08
N ASN A 240 -1.14 -13.73 8.67
CA ASN A 240 -0.48 -14.84 8.02
C ASN A 240 -1.51 -15.93 7.73
N HIS A 241 -1.94 -16.04 6.47
CA HIS A 241 -2.86 -17.10 6.03
C HIS A 241 -2.06 -18.33 5.63
N VAL A 242 -1.60 -19.04 6.65
CA VAL A 242 -0.83 -20.26 6.50
C VAL A 242 -1.67 -21.34 5.82
N GLY A 243 -1.07 -22.08 4.89
CA GLY A 243 -1.69 -23.24 4.24
C GLY A 243 -1.72 -24.46 5.17
N ASP A 244 -2.57 -24.40 6.19
CA ASP A 244 -2.73 -25.40 7.25
C ASP A 244 -3.89 -26.37 7.02
N TRP A 245 -4.59 -26.26 5.89
CA TRP A 245 -5.70 -27.10 5.53
C TRP A 245 -5.57 -27.62 4.09
N GLY A 246 -5.42 -28.93 3.91
CA GLY A 246 -5.25 -29.54 2.60
C GLY A 246 -5.20 -31.07 2.61
N THR A 247 -5.26 -31.69 1.44
CA THR A 247 -5.28 -33.16 1.32
C THR A 247 -3.96 -33.81 1.71
N GLN A 248 -2.85 -33.06 1.70
CA GLN A 248 -1.54 -33.53 2.14
C GLN A 248 -1.53 -33.98 3.60
N PHE A 249 -2.41 -33.46 4.46
CA PHE A 249 -2.46 -33.84 5.86
C PHE A 249 -2.89 -35.29 6.07
N GLY A 250 -3.68 -35.86 5.15
CA GLY A 250 -4.09 -37.26 5.22
C GLY A 250 -2.90 -38.21 5.21
N MET A 251 -2.00 -38.04 4.23
CA MET A 251 -0.80 -38.87 4.15
C MET A 251 0.19 -38.58 5.28
N LEU A 252 0.29 -37.32 5.73
CA LEU A 252 1.19 -36.98 6.83
C LEU A 252 0.74 -37.60 8.16
N ILE A 253 -0.57 -37.59 8.44
CA ILE A 253 -1.14 -38.16 9.67
C ILE A 253 -1.02 -39.69 9.68
N GLU A 254 -1.38 -40.37 8.59
CA GLU A 254 -1.26 -41.83 8.53
C GLU A 254 0.21 -42.27 8.59
N PHE A 255 1.12 -41.55 7.91
CA PHE A 255 2.55 -41.81 8.01
C PHE A 255 3.10 -41.57 9.43
N LEU A 256 2.57 -40.58 10.14
CA LEU A 256 2.90 -40.32 11.55
C LEU A 256 2.51 -41.51 12.43
N PHE A 257 1.30 -42.04 12.26
CA PHE A 257 0.82 -43.20 13.01
C PHE A 257 1.63 -44.47 12.74
N GLU A 258 2.02 -44.72 11.47
CA GLU A 258 2.83 -45.88 11.10
C GLU A 258 4.26 -45.79 11.63
N LYS A 259 4.89 -44.62 11.55
CA LYS A 259 6.29 -44.42 11.97
C LYS A 259 6.45 -44.27 13.47
N PHE A 260 5.45 -43.71 14.14
CA PHE A 260 5.50 -43.40 15.57
C PHE A 260 4.24 -43.94 16.27
N PRO A 261 4.25 -45.20 16.73
CA PRO A 261 3.14 -45.78 17.48
C PRO A 261 2.74 -44.96 18.71
N ASN A 262 3.72 -44.30 19.36
CA ASN A 262 3.53 -43.41 20.52
C ASN A 262 3.63 -41.92 20.13
N TRP A 263 3.03 -41.52 19.01
CA TRP A 263 3.08 -40.14 18.49
C TRP A 263 2.53 -39.08 19.47
N GLU A 264 1.69 -39.47 20.45
CA GLU A 264 1.12 -38.57 21.46
C GLU A 264 2.18 -38.02 22.42
N GLU A 265 3.17 -38.83 22.79
CA GLU A 265 4.29 -38.43 23.65
C GLU A 265 5.45 -37.81 22.87
N LEU A 266 5.34 -37.82 21.54
CA LEU A 266 6.38 -37.34 20.65
C LEU A 266 6.60 -35.83 20.83
N GLY A 267 7.80 -35.45 21.27
CA GLY A 267 8.25 -34.06 21.31
C GLY A 267 8.37 -33.47 19.90
N SER A 268 8.22 -32.14 19.78
CA SER A 268 8.25 -31.44 18.49
C SER A 268 9.56 -31.65 17.70
N GLN A 269 10.67 -31.96 18.39
CA GLN A 269 11.98 -32.22 17.76
C GLN A 269 12.11 -33.62 17.14
N ALA A 270 11.23 -34.56 17.46
CA ALA A 270 11.43 -35.96 17.09
C ALA A 270 10.99 -36.29 15.65
N ILE A 271 10.20 -35.43 15.00
CA ILE A 271 9.88 -35.57 13.56
C ILE A 271 11.07 -35.12 12.69
N GLY A 272 12.09 -34.46 13.26
CA GLY A 272 13.27 -34.01 12.54
C GLY A 272 12.89 -33.02 11.44
N ASP A 273 13.44 -33.22 10.24
CA ASP A 273 13.14 -32.41 9.07
C ASP A 273 11.77 -32.79 8.46
N LEU A 274 10.81 -31.88 8.58
CA LEU A 274 9.45 -32.09 8.09
C LEU A 274 9.38 -32.24 6.57
N GLN A 275 10.35 -31.73 5.82
CA GLN A 275 10.44 -31.93 4.37
C GLN A 275 10.80 -33.38 4.03
N VAL A 276 11.72 -33.98 4.78
CA VAL A 276 12.07 -35.40 4.65
C VAL A 276 10.85 -36.26 4.97
N PHE A 277 10.16 -35.93 6.06
CA PHE A 277 8.92 -36.60 6.45
C PHE A 277 7.84 -36.48 5.37
N TYR A 278 7.65 -35.29 4.79
CA TYR A 278 6.72 -35.07 3.68
C TYR A 278 7.07 -35.91 2.46
N LYS A 279 8.35 -35.90 2.02
CA LYS A 279 8.81 -36.66 0.86
C LYS A 279 8.59 -38.17 1.05
N ALA A 280 8.89 -38.69 2.23
CA ALA A 280 8.68 -40.10 2.56
C ALA A 280 7.18 -40.48 2.59
N SER A 281 6.33 -39.63 3.18
CA SER A 281 4.87 -39.85 3.17
C SER A 281 4.29 -39.81 1.76
N LYS A 282 4.82 -38.92 0.91
CA LYS A 282 4.40 -38.77 -0.48
C LYS A 282 4.82 -39.96 -1.32
N GLN A 283 6.04 -40.44 -1.16
CA GLN A 283 6.50 -41.66 -1.82
C GLN A 283 5.60 -42.84 -1.45
N ARG A 284 5.31 -43.02 -0.15
CA ARG A 284 4.42 -44.08 0.31
C ARG A 284 3.01 -43.96 -0.27
N PHE A 285 2.49 -42.74 -0.36
CA PHE A 285 1.19 -42.45 -0.97
C PHE A 285 1.12 -42.80 -2.47
N ASP A 286 2.22 -42.64 -3.20
CA ASP A 286 2.27 -42.93 -4.63
C ASP A 286 2.52 -44.42 -4.92
N GLU A 287 3.22 -45.13 -4.03
CA GLU A 287 3.60 -46.54 -4.21
C GLU A 287 2.59 -47.55 -3.62
N ASP A 288 1.89 -47.22 -2.53
CA ASP A 288 1.02 -48.13 -1.78
C ASP A 288 -0.45 -47.69 -1.89
N ALA A 289 -1.25 -48.49 -2.62
CA ALA A 289 -2.67 -48.23 -2.85
C ALA A 289 -3.50 -48.30 -1.56
N GLU A 290 -3.17 -49.19 -0.62
CA GLU A 290 -3.89 -49.28 0.65
C GLU A 290 -3.59 -48.07 1.53
N PHE A 291 -2.31 -47.64 1.55
CA PHE A 291 -1.92 -46.41 2.25
C PHE A 291 -2.62 -45.19 1.67
N LYS A 292 -2.73 -45.11 0.34
CA LYS A 292 -3.45 -44.03 -0.35
C LYS A 292 -4.91 -43.93 0.08
N ASP A 293 -5.61 -45.06 0.18
CA ASP A 293 -7.00 -45.10 0.64
C ASP A 293 -7.12 -44.69 2.11
N ARG A 294 -6.22 -45.16 2.98
CA ARG A 294 -6.16 -44.71 4.39
C ARG A 294 -5.93 -43.21 4.50
N ALA A 295 -4.98 -42.66 3.74
CA ALA A 295 -4.68 -41.24 3.72
C ALA A 295 -5.87 -40.38 3.25
N GLN A 296 -6.64 -40.84 2.26
CA GLN A 296 -7.86 -40.14 1.83
C GLN A 296 -8.94 -40.17 2.92
N GLN A 297 -9.13 -41.31 3.59
CA GLN A 297 -10.06 -41.43 4.71
C GLN A 297 -9.63 -40.56 5.91
N ALA A 298 -8.33 -40.44 6.17
CA ALA A 298 -7.78 -39.58 7.20
C ALA A 298 -8.14 -38.10 7.01
N VAL A 299 -8.16 -37.61 5.76
CA VAL A 299 -8.62 -36.24 5.46
C VAL A 299 -10.09 -36.07 5.85
N VAL A 300 -10.94 -37.05 5.53
CA VAL A 300 -12.37 -37.01 5.88
C VAL A 300 -12.55 -37.04 7.40
N ARG A 301 -11.80 -37.89 8.12
CA ARG A 301 -11.82 -37.96 9.60
C ARG A 301 -11.37 -36.65 10.24
N LEU A 302 -10.29 -36.04 9.73
CA LEU A 302 -9.83 -34.71 10.15
C LEU A 302 -10.89 -33.64 9.94
N GLN A 303 -11.52 -33.62 8.77
CA GLN A 303 -12.60 -32.67 8.43
C GLN A 303 -13.87 -32.91 9.25
N GLY A 304 -14.20 -34.17 9.54
CA GLY A 304 -15.29 -34.59 10.42
C GLY A 304 -15.05 -34.23 11.89
N GLY A 305 -13.83 -33.85 12.24
CA GLY A 305 -13.46 -33.33 13.54
C GLY A 305 -13.08 -34.36 14.58
N GLU A 306 -12.67 -35.55 14.13
CA GLU A 306 -12.20 -36.63 15.00
C GLU A 306 -10.99 -36.18 15.82
N GLU A 307 -11.04 -36.40 17.14
CA GLU A 307 -10.07 -35.84 18.09
C GLU A 307 -8.64 -36.34 17.83
N LYS A 308 -8.48 -37.66 17.58
CA LYS A 308 -7.19 -38.28 17.26
C LYS A 308 -6.52 -37.61 16.06
N TYR A 309 -7.27 -37.42 14.98
CA TYR A 309 -6.76 -36.82 13.74
C TYR A 309 -6.47 -35.32 13.92
N ARG A 310 -7.30 -34.60 14.68
CA ARG A 310 -7.05 -33.19 15.01
C ARG A 310 -5.81 -33.01 15.88
N ALA A 311 -5.57 -33.90 16.84
CA ALA A 311 -4.38 -33.85 17.68
C ALA A 311 -3.10 -34.11 16.87
N ALA A 312 -3.13 -35.10 15.96
CA ALA A 312 -2.03 -35.35 15.03
C ALA A 312 -1.76 -34.15 14.10
N TRP A 313 -2.83 -33.57 13.53
CA TRP A 313 -2.74 -32.35 12.71
C TRP A 313 -2.11 -31.17 13.47
N LYS A 314 -2.56 -30.90 14.71
CA LYS A 314 -2.00 -29.82 15.55
C LYS A 314 -0.50 -29.99 15.75
N LYS A 315 -0.04 -31.21 16.08
CA LYS A 315 1.39 -31.49 16.24
C LYS A 315 2.19 -31.22 14.97
N ILE A 316 1.69 -31.68 13.81
CA ILE A 316 2.35 -31.41 12.51
C ILE A 316 2.42 -29.91 12.24
N CYS A 317 1.34 -29.17 12.49
CA CYS A 317 1.31 -27.71 12.33
C CYS A 317 2.28 -26.99 13.28
N GLU A 318 2.34 -27.39 14.55
CA GLU A 318 3.26 -26.82 15.54
C GLU A 318 4.73 -26.96 15.14
N ILE A 319 5.10 -28.09 14.53
CA ILE A 319 6.47 -28.32 14.06
C ILE A 319 6.82 -27.36 12.92
N SER A 320 5.95 -27.23 11.90
CA SER A 320 6.15 -26.23 10.84
C SER A 320 6.19 -24.80 11.38
N ARG A 321 5.33 -24.45 12.34
CA ARG A 321 5.32 -23.11 12.94
C ARG A 321 6.64 -22.78 13.60
N ASN A 322 7.22 -23.72 14.35
CA ASN A 322 8.52 -23.53 14.99
C ASN A 322 9.66 -23.29 13.98
N GLU A 323 9.60 -23.90 12.80
CA GLU A 323 10.55 -23.62 11.71
C GLU A 323 10.33 -22.23 11.11
N PHE A 324 9.09 -21.85 10.82
CA PHE A 324 8.77 -20.53 10.27
C PHE A 324 9.11 -19.40 11.25
N ASP A 325 8.87 -19.60 12.54
CA ASP A 325 9.19 -18.64 13.59
C ASP A 325 10.68 -18.32 13.69
N GLN A 326 11.56 -19.29 13.39
CA GLN A 326 13.00 -19.02 13.33
C GLN A 326 13.32 -18.05 12.20
N VAL A 327 12.69 -18.22 11.04
CA VAL A 327 12.85 -17.31 9.89
C VAL A 327 12.26 -15.94 10.22
N TYR A 328 11.07 -15.87 10.82
CA TYR A 328 10.44 -14.60 11.19
C TYR A 328 11.24 -13.85 12.25
N LYS A 329 11.82 -14.54 13.24
CA LYS A 329 12.72 -13.93 14.24
C LYS A 329 13.99 -13.39 13.59
N LEU A 330 14.58 -14.12 12.64
CA LEU A 330 15.77 -13.66 11.92
C LEU A 330 15.49 -12.39 11.11
N LEU A 331 14.30 -12.30 10.52
CA LEU A 331 13.87 -11.15 9.71
C LEU A 331 13.28 -9.99 10.54
N ASP A 332 13.15 -10.15 11.86
CA ASP A 332 12.43 -9.20 12.74
C ASP A 332 10.98 -8.92 12.25
N VAL A 333 10.26 -9.96 11.85
CA VAL A 333 8.90 -9.84 11.32
C VAL A 333 7.89 -10.34 12.36
N GLN A 334 6.92 -9.50 12.69
CA GLN A 334 5.80 -9.85 13.55
C GLN A 334 4.55 -10.11 12.71
N LEU A 335 3.92 -11.27 12.94
CA LEU A 335 2.76 -11.76 12.20
C LEU A 335 1.76 -12.38 13.18
N GLU A 336 0.46 -12.14 12.96
CA GLU A 336 -0.59 -12.91 13.62
C GLU A 336 -1.07 -14.01 12.68
N GLU A 337 -0.86 -15.27 13.08
CA GLU A 337 -1.40 -16.42 12.36
C GLU A 337 -2.93 -16.42 12.46
N LYS A 338 -3.58 -16.49 11.29
CA LYS A 338 -4.99 -16.84 11.21
C LYS A 338 -5.09 -18.22 10.58
N VAL A 339 -5.25 -19.20 11.47
CA VAL A 339 -5.60 -20.59 11.14
C VAL A 339 -6.77 -20.57 10.17
N MET A 340 -6.65 -21.29 9.07
CA MET A 340 -7.72 -21.44 8.11
C MET A 340 -8.74 -22.44 8.69
N LEU A 341 -9.47 -22.04 9.75
CA LEU A 341 -10.60 -22.81 10.28
C LEU A 341 -11.79 -22.62 9.34
N LEU A 342 -11.61 -23.17 8.14
CA LEU A 342 -12.29 -22.81 6.91
C LEU A 342 -13.68 -23.42 6.82
N PHE A 343 -13.92 -24.53 7.53
CA PHE A 343 -15.07 -25.38 7.28
C PHE A 343 -16.40 -24.71 7.59
N LEU A 344 -16.52 -24.05 8.75
CA LEU A 344 -17.75 -23.34 9.12
C LEU A 344 -18.00 -22.11 8.23
N LEU A 345 -16.93 -21.42 7.80
CA LEU A 345 -17.06 -20.22 6.98
C LEU A 345 -17.43 -20.58 5.53
N ILE A 346 -16.80 -21.60 4.95
CA ILE A 346 -17.11 -22.06 3.59
C ILE A 346 -18.53 -22.57 3.49
N CYS A 347 -19.01 -23.42 4.40
CA CYS A 347 -20.39 -23.90 4.36
C CYS A 347 -21.38 -22.73 4.38
N LYS A 348 -21.10 -21.70 5.19
CA LYS A 348 -21.92 -20.48 5.27
C LYS A 348 -21.85 -19.65 3.98
N VAL A 349 -20.66 -19.45 3.41
CA VAL A 349 -20.46 -18.73 2.14
C VAL A 349 -21.13 -19.46 0.97
N CYS A 350 -20.97 -20.79 0.88
CA CYS A 350 -21.63 -21.64 -0.10
C CYS A 350 -23.15 -21.57 0.05
N SER A 351 -23.68 -21.62 1.28
CA SER A 351 -25.12 -21.47 1.53
C SER A 351 -25.63 -20.08 1.10
N ILE A 352 -24.89 -19.01 1.39
CA ILE A 352 -25.25 -17.65 0.96
C ILE A 352 -25.26 -17.55 -0.57
N LYS A 353 -24.22 -18.08 -1.24
CA LYS A 353 -24.11 -18.07 -2.70
C LYS A 353 -25.22 -18.89 -3.36
N TYR A 354 -25.53 -20.06 -2.80
CA TYR A 354 -26.63 -20.91 -3.24
C TYR A 354 -27.98 -20.19 -3.09
N ARG A 355 -28.27 -19.62 -1.92
CA ARG A 355 -29.52 -18.85 -1.70
C ARG A 355 -29.64 -17.65 -2.63
N ARG A 356 -28.54 -16.94 -2.91
CA ARG A 356 -28.53 -15.79 -3.85
C ARG A 356 -28.76 -16.22 -5.30
N ASN A 357 -28.18 -17.33 -5.72
CA ASN A 357 -28.39 -17.85 -7.08
C ASN A 357 -29.81 -18.40 -7.27
N VAL A 358 -30.37 -19.07 -6.27
CA VAL A 358 -31.76 -19.57 -6.30
C VAL A 358 -32.77 -18.44 -6.24
N ALA A 359 -32.47 -17.31 -5.58
CA ALA A 359 -33.33 -16.12 -5.58
C ALA A 359 -33.24 -15.26 -6.87
N ALA A 360 -32.30 -15.57 -7.78
CA ALA A 360 -32.09 -14.86 -9.03
C ALA A 360 -32.66 -15.59 -10.27
N THR A 361 -33.17 -16.81 -10.07
CA THR A 361 -33.96 -17.63 -11.01
C THR A 361 -35.40 -17.67 -10.53
#